data_AF-A0A3C0CGU6-F1
#
_entry.id   AF-A0A3C0CGU6-F1
#
_cell.length_a   1.000
_cell.length_b   1.000
_cell.length_c   1.000
_cell.angle_alpha   90.00
_cell.angle_beta   90.00
_cell.angle_gamma   90.00
#
_symmetry.space_group_name_H-M   'P 1'
#
loop_
_entity.id
_entity.type
_entity.pdbx_description
1 polymer ?
#
loop_
_entity_poly.entity_id
_entity_poly.type
_entity_poly.pdbx_seq_one_letter_code
_entity_poly.pdbx_strand_id
1 'polypeptide(L)'
;MPEKEMMNDVLSSEKYLTELYNTNANECATPNVRDGFLQILSEEHQIQADIFDAMKQRGWYQTPAAEQQKIQQTKQKYQASGAQG
;
A
#
# COMPACT_ATOMS: atom_id res chain seq x y z
N MET A 1 0.73 0.44 -26.84
CA MET A 1 1.17 0.59 -25.43
C MET A 1 1.77 -0.74 -25.01
N PRO A 2 3.07 -0.82 -24.69
CA PRO A 2 3.73 -2.02 -24.17
C PRO A 2 3.07 -2.53 -22.88
N GLU A 3 3.06 -3.85 -22.67
CA GLU A 3 2.43 -4.50 -21.49
C GLU A 3 2.91 -3.91 -20.16
N LYS A 4 4.21 -3.60 -20.05
CA LYS A 4 4.79 -2.97 -18.87
C LYS A 4 4.20 -1.58 -18.60
N GLU A 5 3.95 -0.77 -19.62
CA GLU A 5 3.34 0.56 -19.45
C GLU A 5 1.90 0.43 -18.97
N MET A 6 1.14 -0.49 -19.55
CA MET A 6 -0.23 -0.80 -19.12
C MET A 6 -0.27 -1.26 -17.65
N MET A 7 0.66 -2.12 -17.22
CA MET A 7 0.74 -2.54 -15.82
C MET A 7 1.11 -1.40 -14.86
N ASN A 8 1.93 -0.44 -15.30
CA ASN A 8 2.22 0.74 -14.48
C ASN A 8 1.00 1.67 -14.35
N ASP A 9 0.21 1.80 -15.41
CA ASP A 9 -1.04 2.59 -15.40
C ASP A 9 -2.07 1.96 -14.46
N VAL A 10 -2.24 0.64 -14.55
CA VAL A 10 -3.09 -0.14 -13.64
C VAL A 10 -2.61 0.02 -12.19
N LEU A 11 -1.31 -0.20 -11.89
CA LEU A 11 -0.78 -0.03 -10.54
C LEU A 11 -0.97 1.41 -10.00
N SER A 12 -0.90 2.41 -10.86
CA SER A 12 -1.13 3.82 -10.46
C SER A 12 -2.61 4.08 -10.16
N SER A 13 -3.50 3.45 -10.92
CA SER A 13 -4.95 3.52 -10.70
C SER A 13 -5.35 2.90 -9.36
N GLU A 14 -4.82 1.72 -9.03
CA GLU A 14 -5.07 1.06 -7.74
C GLU A 14 -4.60 1.89 -6.54
N LYS A 15 -3.43 2.54 -6.66
CA LYS A 15 -2.93 3.46 -5.61
C LYS A 15 -3.89 4.62 -5.39
N TYR A 16 -4.38 5.20 -6.48
CA TYR A 16 -5.36 6.27 -6.42
C TYR A 16 -6.68 5.81 -5.79
N LEU A 17 -7.20 4.64 -6.18
CA LEU A 17 -8.44 4.09 -5.66
C LEU A 17 -8.34 3.77 -4.17
N THR A 18 -7.25 3.13 -3.74
CA THR A 18 -7.02 2.83 -2.31
C THR A 18 -6.91 4.10 -1.46
N GLU A 19 -6.23 5.15 -1.94
CA GLU A 19 -6.18 6.46 -1.26
C GLU A 19 -7.58 7.11 -1.15
N LEU A 20 -8.34 7.06 -2.24
CA LEU A 20 -9.69 7.62 -2.32
C LEU A 20 -10.66 6.91 -1.37
N TYR A 21 -10.71 5.59 -1.40
CA TYR A 21 -11.58 4.80 -0.52
C TYR A 21 -11.19 4.94 0.95
N ASN A 22 -9.90 5.01 1.26
CA ASN A 22 -9.43 5.27 2.62
C ASN A 22 -9.91 6.64 3.12
N THR A 23 -9.75 7.70 2.31
CA THR A 23 -10.23 9.05 2.67
C THR A 23 -11.74 9.06 2.89
N ASN A 24 -12.49 8.47 1.96
CA ASN A 24 -13.95 8.40 2.05
C ASN A 24 -14.43 7.58 3.26
N ALA A 25 -13.77 6.46 3.58
CA ALA A 25 -14.10 5.67 4.76
C ALA A 25 -13.85 6.45 6.06
N ASN A 26 -12.75 7.19 6.15
CA ASN A 26 -12.41 8.01 7.32
C ASN A 26 -13.41 9.16 7.55
N GLU A 27 -13.93 9.74 6.47
CA GLU A 27 -14.83 10.91 6.52
C GLU A 27 -16.33 10.54 6.44
N CYS A 28 -16.67 9.24 6.33
CA CYS A 28 -18.06 8.81 6.21
C CYS A 28 -18.79 8.76 7.57
N ALA A 29 -19.81 9.60 7.72
CA ALA A 29 -20.64 9.66 8.92
C ALA A 29 -21.70 8.55 9.04
N THR A 30 -21.99 7.81 7.95
CA THR A 30 -23.02 6.77 7.94
C THR A 30 -22.37 5.39 8.05
N PRO A 31 -22.56 4.64 9.16
CA PRO A 31 -21.84 3.39 9.41
C PRO A 31 -21.93 2.37 8.28
N ASN A 32 -23.13 2.06 7.79
CA ASN A 32 -23.29 1.06 6.72
C ASN A 32 -22.59 1.45 5.41
N VAL A 33 -22.51 2.76 5.10
CA VAL A 33 -21.83 3.26 3.90
C VAL A 33 -20.32 3.21 4.11
N ARG A 34 -19.84 3.57 5.30
CA ARG A 34 -18.45 3.42 5.69
C ARG A 34 -17.99 1.97 5.58
N ASP A 35 -18.79 1.03 6.06
CA ASP A 35 -18.48 -0.40 5.99
C ASP A 35 -18.39 -0.86 4.52
N GLY A 36 -19.23 -0.33 3.64
CA GLY A 36 -19.11 -0.52 2.19
C GLY A 36 -17.80 -0.01 1.62
N PHE A 37 -17.35 1.20 2.00
CA PHE A 37 -16.04 1.72 1.58
C PHE A 37 -14.88 0.87 2.10
N LEU A 38 -14.95 0.40 3.35
CA LEU A 38 -13.92 -0.47 3.93
C LEU A 38 -13.86 -1.83 3.23
N GLN A 39 -15.01 -2.39 2.83
CA GLN A 39 -15.05 -3.61 2.05
C GLN A 39 -14.35 -3.42 0.71
N ILE A 40 -14.72 -2.38 -0.06
CA ILE A 40 -14.11 -2.10 -1.36
C ILE A 40 -12.61 -1.83 -1.19
N LEU A 41 -12.21 -1.03 -0.20
CA LEU A 41 -10.80 -0.76 0.09
C LEU A 41 -10.00 -2.06 0.33
N SER A 42 -10.59 -3.04 1.01
CA SER A 42 -9.96 -4.35 1.23
C SER A 42 -9.80 -5.13 -0.08
N GLU A 43 -10.79 -5.05 -0.98
CA GLU A 43 -10.74 -5.69 -2.30
C GLU A 43 -9.65 -5.04 -3.18
N GLU A 44 -9.61 -3.70 -3.24
CA GLU A 44 -8.59 -2.93 -3.97
C GLU A 44 -7.17 -3.22 -3.44
N HIS A 45 -7.00 -3.37 -2.12
CA HIS A 45 -5.71 -3.79 -1.55
C HIS A 45 -5.25 -5.16 -2.04
N GLN A 46 -6.17 -6.12 -2.19
CA GLN A 46 -5.85 -7.43 -2.72
C GLN A 46 -5.47 -7.36 -4.20
N ILE A 47 -6.23 -6.60 -5.00
CA ILE A 47 -5.97 -6.41 -6.43
C ILE A 47 -4.59 -5.76 -6.63
N GLN A 48 -4.29 -4.67 -5.90
CA GLN A 48 -3.00 -4.01 -5.97
C GLN A 48 -1.84 -4.95 -5.59
N ALA A 49 -2.02 -5.81 -4.59
CA ALA A 49 -1.01 -6.79 -4.19
C ALA A 49 -0.74 -7.80 -5.32
N ASP A 50 -1.78 -8.31 -5.97
CA ASP A 50 -1.66 -9.23 -7.10
C ASP A 50 -0.93 -8.56 -8.28
N ILE A 51 -1.26 -7.31 -8.59
CA ILE A 51 -0.57 -6.51 -9.63
C ILE A 51 0.90 -6.32 -9.29
N PHE A 52 1.20 -5.93 -8.05
CA PHE A 52 2.57 -5.73 -7.58
C PHE A 52 3.39 -7.02 -7.70
N ASP A 53 2.86 -8.15 -7.25
CA ASP A 53 3.54 -9.44 -7.34
C ASP A 53 3.74 -9.86 -8.79
N ALA A 54 2.72 -9.66 -9.64
CA ALA A 54 2.79 -9.95 -11.06
C ALA A 54 3.85 -9.09 -11.80
N MET A 55 4.01 -7.81 -11.43
CA MET A 55 5.06 -6.94 -11.96
C MET A 55 6.44 -7.34 -11.43
N LYS A 56 6.54 -7.70 -10.16
CA LYS A 56 7.79 -8.16 -9.51
C LYS A 56 8.30 -9.45 -10.14
N GLN A 57 7.43 -10.45 -10.37
CA GLN A 57 7.79 -11.72 -11.01
C GLN A 57 8.33 -11.53 -12.43
N ARG A 58 7.83 -10.53 -13.16
CA ARG A 58 8.31 -10.14 -14.50
C ARG A 58 9.55 -9.24 -14.48
N GLY A 59 10.06 -8.90 -13.30
CA GLY A 59 11.21 -8.00 -13.11
C GLY A 59 10.90 -6.53 -13.42
N TRP A 60 9.62 -6.16 -13.57
CA TRP A 60 9.19 -4.80 -13.92
C TRP A 60 9.10 -3.86 -12.72
N TYR A 61 9.01 -4.42 -11.51
CA TYR A 61 9.02 -3.67 -10.27
C TYR A 61 10.13 -4.21 -9.35
N GLN A 62 11.11 -3.38 -9.03
CA GLN A 62 12.22 -3.74 -8.14
C GLN A 62 11.90 -3.28 -6.73
N THR A 63 11.97 -4.20 -5.77
CA THR A 63 11.80 -3.90 -4.33
C THR A 63 13.14 -4.17 -3.65
N PRO A 64 14.04 -3.17 -3.56
CA PRO A 64 15.30 -3.37 -2.88
C PRO A 64 15.04 -3.74 -1.42
N ALA A 65 15.78 -4.72 -0.91
CA ALA A 65 15.75 -5.00 0.52
C ALA A 65 16.17 -3.74 1.29
N ALA A 66 15.48 -3.44 2.39
CA ALA A 66 15.89 -2.36 3.26
C ALA A 66 17.32 -2.63 3.77
N GLU A 67 18.18 -1.62 3.71
CA GLU A 67 19.56 -1.72 4.18
C GLU A 67 19.58 -2.12 5.67
N GLN A 68 20.32 -3.18 6.02
CA GLN A 68 20.39 -3.66 7.41
C GLN A 68 20.80 -2.57 8.40
N GLN A 69 21.67 -1.66 7.98
CA GLN A 69 22.09 -0.53 8.81
C GLN A 69 20.91 0.41 9.12
N LYS A 70 20.05 0.71 8.14
CA LYS A 70 18.82 1.50 8.35
C LYS A 70 17.86 0.78 9.30
N ILE A 71 17.70 -0.54 9.15
CA ILE A 71 16.88 -1.35 10.07
C ILE A 71 17.42 -1.25 11.50
N GLN A 72 18.73 -1.42 11.70
CA GLN A 72 19.37 -1.35 13.03
C GLN A 72 19.24 0.05 13.65
N GLN A 73 19.47 1.11 12.87
CA GLN A 73 19.31 2.49 13.32
C GLN A 73 17.86 2.79 13.74
N THR A 74 16.88 2.40 12.93
CA THR A 74 15.46 2.57 13.26
C THR A 74 15.10 1.80 14.53
N LYS A 75 15.56 0.55 14.67
CA LYS A 75 15.33 -0.25 15.88
C LYS A 75 15.89 0.43 17.12
N GLN A 76 17.13 0.93 17.07
CA GLN A 76 17.75 1.65 18.19
C GLN A 76 16.99 2.95 18.53
N LYS A 77 16.60 3.73 17.52
CA LYS A 77 15.84 4.98 17.72
C LYS A 77 14.55 4.75 18.51
N TYR A 78 13.75 3.76 18.12
CA TYR A 78 12.46 3.50 18.78
C TYR A 78 12.59 2.69 20.07
N GLN A 79 13.64 1.89 20.25
CA GLN A 79 13.98 1.28 21.54
C GLN A 79 14.35 2.35 22.58
N ALA A 80 15.10 3.38 22.18
CA ALA A 80 15.43 4.50 23.07
C ALA A 80 14.20 5.38 23.40
N SER A 81 13.24 5.52 22.47
CA SER A 81 12.02 6.29 22.69
C SER A 81 10.94 5.58 23.53
N GLY A 82 11.02 4.26 23.69
CA GLY A 82 10.09 3.47 24.51
C GLY A 82 10.42 3.43 26.01
N ALA A 83 11.50 4.09 26.46
CA ALA A 83 11.97 4.06 27.85
C ALA A 83 11.58 5.32 28.67
N GLN A 84 10.71 6.19 28.14
CA GLN A 84 10.21 7.39 28.84
C GLN A 84 8.67 7.50 28.81
N GLY A 85 7.98 6.36 28.93
CA GLY A 85 6.53 6.30 29.17
C GLY A 85 6.24 5.68 30.53
#